data_AF-A0A8H2WRB7-F1
#
_entry.id   AF-A0A8H2WRB7-F1
#
_cell.length_a   1.000
_cell.length_b   1.000
_cell.length_c   1.000
_cell.angle_alpha   90.00
_cell.angle_beta   90.00
_cell.angle_gamma   90.00
#
_symmetry.space_group_name_H-M   'P 1'
#
loop_
_entity.id
_entity.type
_entity.pdbx_description
1 polymer ?
#
loop_
_entity_poly.entity_id
_entity_poly.type
_entity_poly.pdbx_seq_one_letter_code
_entity_poly.pdbx_strand_id
1 'polypeptide(L)'
;MGTKVNSIRYDCTPCLTRPTAGYSLSYAYHMHVKVPTTINVCAKFWDESSVDKAAGIIVHALSHHGQVNDYIYGQKLSQGLALLSPRMSVNSPSNYKYFAANKPPLP
;
A
#
# COMPACT_ATOMS: atom_id res chain seq x y z
N MET A 1 8.62 -21.03 11.49
CA MET A 1 8.08 -19.90 12.28
C MET A 1 8.70 -18.62 11.74
N GLY A 2 7.92 -17.77 11.09
CA GLY A 2 8.43 -16.56 10.44
C GLY A 2 8.87 -15.52 11.48
N THR A 3 10.02 -14.90 11.25
CA THR A 3 10.50 -13.73 12.01
C THR A 3 9.40 -12.68 12.07
N LYS A 4 8.87 -12.41 13.27
CA LYS A 4 7.92 -11.31 13.47
C LYS A 4 8.66 -10.02 13.17
N VAL A 5 8.11 -9.22 12.26
CA VAL A 5 8.62 -7.89 11.94
C VAL A 5 8.38 -7.00 13.17
N ASN A 6 9.46 -6.52 13.80
CA ASN A 6 9.41 -5.61 14.95
C ASN A 6 9.84 -4.17 14.59
N SER A 7 10.34 -3.97 13.38
CA SER A 7 10.75 -2.68 12.85
C SER A 7 10.53 -2.63 11.35
N ILE A 8 10.13 -1.47 10.84
CA ILE A 8 9.98 -1.18 9.41
C ILE A 8 10.99 -0.09 9.05
N ARG A 9 11.66 -0.24 7.92
CA ARG A 9 12.57 0.77 7.36
C ARG A 9 11.89 1.46 6.19
N TYR A 10 11.93 2.78 6.17
CA TYR A 10 11.53 3.59 5.01
C TYR A 10 12.78 4.10 4.31
N ASP A 11 12.86 3.92 2.99
CA ASP A 11 13.98 4.41 2.18
C ASP A 11 13.48 5.23 1.00
N CYS A 12 13.83 6.52 0.97
CA CYS A 12 13.38 7.44 -0.09
C CYS A 12 14.37 7.51 -1.26
N THR A 13 15.54 6.87 -1.15
CA THR A 13 16.62 6.99 -2.15
C THR A 13 16.41 6.14 -3.41
N PRO A 14 15.88 4.89 -3.36
CA PRO A 14 15.89 4.00 -4.53
C PRO A 14 14.98 4.48 -5.66
N CYS A 15 13.88 5.18 -5.32
CA CYS A 15 12.97 5.74 -6.32
C CYS A 15 13.56 6.97 -7.02
N LEU A 16 14.47 7.70 -6.37
CA LEU A 16 15.11 8.90 -6.93
C LEU A 16 16.28 8.56 -7.85
N THR A 17 17.01 7.50 -7.55
CA THR A 17 18.24 7.12 -8.28
C THR A 17 18.01 6.16 -9.44
N ARG A 18 16.76 5.73 -9.70
CA ARG A 18 16.38 4.84 -10.80
C ARG A 18 15.30 5.43 -11.73
N PRO A 19 15.60 6.53 -12.44
CA PRO A 19 14.62 7.22 -13.30
C PRO A 19 14.14 6.39 -14.50
N THR A 20 14.93 5.43 -15.00
CA THR A 20 14.58 4.60 -16.17
C THR A 20 13.56 3.51 -15.88
N ALA A 21 13.26 3.24 -14.60
CA ALA A 21 12.40 2.13 -14.23
C ALA A 21 10.90 2.50 -14.22
N GLY A 22 10.52 3.73 -14.57
CA GLY A 22 9.12 4.20 -14.54
C GLY A 22 8.50 4.31 -13.13
N TYR A 23 9.19 3.79 -12.11
CA TYR A 23 8.77 3.81 -10.72
C TYR A 23 8.92 5.18 -10.05
N SER A 24 9.81 6.06 -10.54
CA SER A 24 10.13 7.30 -9.83
C SER A 24 8.98 8.31 -9.78
N LEU A 25 8.09 8.32 -10.77
CA LEU A 25 6.99 9.30 -10.88
C LEU A 25 5.58 8.71 -10.78
N SER A 26 5.40 7.41 -11.06
CA SER A 26 4.05 6.81 -11.17
C SER A 26 3.63 6.01 -9.93
N TYR A 27 4.56 5.69 -9.04
CA TYR A 27 4.31 4.82 -7.88
C TYR A 27 4.45 5.59 -6.58
N ALA A 28 3.67 5.20 -5.58
CA ALA A 28 3.80 5.74 -4.23
C ALA A 28 4.86 5.01 -3.42
N TYR A 29 5.03 3.71 -3.65
CA TYR A 29 6.05 2.91 -2.99
C TYR A 29 6.40 1.67 -3.82
N HIS A 30 7.49 1.01 -3.46
CA HIS A 30 7.76 -0.38 -3.85
C HIS A 30 8.42 -1.14 -2.69
N MET A 31 8.17 -2.44 -2.60
CA MET A 31 8.76 -3.29 -1.56
C MET A 31 10.16 -3.75 -1.97
N HIS A 32 11.10 -3.76 -1.02
CA HIS A 32 12.44 -4.28 -1.28
C HIS A 32 12.42 -5.82 -1.34
N VAL A 33 12.70 -6.39 -2.51
CA VAL A 33 12.56 -7.84 -2.81
C VAL A 33 13.29 -8.75 -1.82
N LYS A 34 14.47 -8.35 -1.35
CA LYS A 34 15.29 -9.15 -0.42
C LYS A 34 15.09 -8.82 1.06
N VAL A 35 14.47 -7.68 1.35
CA VAL A 35 14.34 -7.15 2.72
C VAL A 35 12.88 -6.74 2.89
N PRO A 36 11.97 -7.70 3.18
CA PRO A 36 10.54 -7.44 3.20
C PRO A 36 10.16 -6.32 4.18
N THR A 37 10.98 -6.03 5.19
CA THR A 37 10.74 -4.96 6.16
C THR A 37 11.12 -3.56 5.66
N THR A 38 11.52 -3.39 4.40
CA THR A 38 11.89 -2.11 3.81
C THR A 38 10.89 -1.67 2.75
N ILE A 39 10.27 -0.51 3.00
CA ILE A 39 9.38 0.19 2.07
C ILE A 39 10.18 1.30 1.39
N ASN A 40 10.30 1.21 0.07
CA ASN A 40 10.94 2.28 -0.69
C ASN A 40 9.87 3.30 -1.09
N VAL A 41 9.98 4.52 -0.57
CA VAL A 41 8.98 5.59 -0.74
C VAL A 41 9.28 6.40 -2.00
N CYS A 42 8.30 6.54 -2.89
CA CYS A 42 8.43 7.15 -4.22
C CYS A 42 7.61 8.44 -4.36
N ALA A 43 7.67 9.13 -5.51
CA ALA A 43 7.11 10.48 -5.66
C ALA A 43 5.60 10.58 -5.39
N LYS A 44 4.77 9.61 -5.81
CA LYS A 44 3.31 9.70 -5.60
C LYS A 44 2.90 9.63 -4.13
N PHE A 45 3.77 9.16 -3.24
CA PHE A 45 3.51 9.25 -1.80
C PHE A 45 3.47 10.70 -1.34
N TRP A 46 4.31 11.55 -1.92
CA TRP A 46 4.43 12.96 -1.58
C TRP A 46 3.39 13.84 -2.30
N ASP A 47 2.80 13.36 -3.40
CA ASP A 47 1.67 14.03 -4.07
C ASP A 47 0.37 13.95 -3.24
N GLU A 48 0.29 13.07 -2.24
CA GLU A 48 -0.91 12.93 -1.40
C GLU A 48 -1.01 14.07 -0.39
N SER A 49 -1.98 14.95 -0.58
CA SER A 49 -2.22 16.11 0.29
C SER A 49 -2.84 15.76 1.66
N SER A 50 -3.32 14.54 1.83
CA SER A 50 -4.00 14.08 3.04
C SER A 50 -3.15 13.06 3.79
N VAL A 51 -2.93 13.31 5.08
CA VAL A 51 -2.24 12.39 6.00
C VAL A 51 -2.90 11.00 5.98
N ASP A 52 -4.23 10.93 5.90
CA ASP A 52 -4.95 9.66 5.85
C ASP A 52 -4.62 8.86 4.59
N LYS A 53 -4.43 9.53 3.45
CA LYS A 53 -4.06 8.88 2.19
C LYS A 53 -2.62 8.39 2.21
N ALA A 54 -1.70 9.18 2.76
CA ALA A 54 -0.30 8.80 2.95
C ALA A 54 -0.17 7.62 3.94
N ALA A 55 -0.85 7.69 5.10
CA ALA A 55 -0.92 6.59 6.06
C ALA A 55 -1.56 5.33 5.44
N GLY A 56 -2.61 5.51 4.64
CA GLY A 56 -3.26 4.42 3.92
C GLY A 56 -2.33 3.72 2.91
N ILE A 57 -1.38 4.44 2.30
CA ILE A 57 -0.36 3.82 1.44
C ILE A 57 0.55 2.89 2.26
N ILE A 58 0.92 3.27 3.48
CA ILE A 58 1.73 2.43 4.38
C ILE A 58 0.96 1.17 4.77
N VAL A 59 -0.33 1.30 5.14
CA VAL A 59 -1.19 0.15 5.45
C VAL A 59 -1.29 -0.80 4.27
N HIS A 60 -1.51 -0.26 3.07
CA HIS A 60 -1.56 -1.03 1.83
C HIS A 60 -0.25 -1.80 1.60
N ALA A 61 0.89 -1.11 1.69
CA ALA A 61 2.22 -1.71 1.49
C ALA A 61 2.50 -2.86 2.45
N LEU A 62 2.24 -2.66 3.74
CA LEU A 62 2.48 -3.67 4.77
C LEU A 62 1.51 -4.85 4.67
N SER A 63 0.31 -4.62 4.14
CA SER A 63 -0.68 -5.68 3.97
C SER A 63 -0.13 -6.79 3.07
N HIS A 64 0.70 -6.50 2.06
CA HIS A 64 1.32 -7.53 1.21
C HIS A 64 2.06 -8.64 1.97
N HIS A 65 2.51 -8.41 3.21
CA HIS A 65 3.09 -9.46 4.05
C HIS A 65 2.10 -10.56 4.45
N GLY A 66 0.81 -10.26 4.41
CA GLY A 66 -0.27 -11.22 4.65
C GLY A 66 -0.65 -12.09 3.45
N GLN A 67 0.17 -12.12 2.38
CA GLN A 67 -0.12 -12.84 1.13
C GLN A 67 -1.41 -12.38 0.44
N VAL A 68 -1.66 -11.08 0.47
CA VAL A 68 -2.76 -10.44 -0.26
C VAL A 68 -2.27 -9.88 -1.59
N ASN A 69 -3.11 -9.93 -2.62
CA ASN A 69 -2.76 -9.55 -3.99
C ASN A 69 -3.48 -8.26 -4.40
N ASP A 70 -2.85 -7.48 -5.27
CA ASP A 70 -3.47 -6.30 -5.88
C ASP A 70 -4.51 -6.69 -6.93
N TYR A 71 -5.72 -7.03 -6.47
CA TYR A 71 -6.85 -7.29 -7.34
C TYR A 71 -7.41 -6.01 -7.97
N ILE A 72 -7.42 -4.92 -7.20
CA ILE A 72 -8.04 -3.65 -7.57
C ILE A 72 -7.29 -2.48 -6.91
N TYR A 73 -7.47 -1.30 -7.49
CA TYR A 73 -6.99 -0.03 -6.96
C TYR A 73 -8.14 0.98 -6.90
N GLY A 74 -8.17 1.82 -5.87
CA GLY A 74 -9.19 2.87 -5.73
C GLY A 74 -10.39 2.49 -4.86
N GLN A 75 -10.98 3.48 -4.20
CA GLN A 75 -12.03 3.29 -3.19
C GLN A 75 -13.31 2.69 -3.77
N LYS A 76 -13.78 3.19 -4.92
CA LYS A 76 -15.00 2.70 -5.59
C LYS A 76 -14.87 1.23 -6.00
N LEU A 77 -13.73 0.85 -6.57
CA LEU A 77 -13.48 -0.55 -6.94
C LEU A 77 -13.34 -1.45 -5.70
N SER A 78 -12.79 -0.92 -4.61
CA SER A 78 -12.70 -1.66 -3.33
C SER A 78 -14.07 -1.92 -2.72
N GLN A 79 -14.99 -0.96 -2.81
CA GLN A 79 -16.38 -1.13 -2.41
C GLN A 79 -17.10 -2.15 -3.30
N GLY A 80 -16.93 -2.04 -4.62
CA GLY A 80 -17.48 -3.01 -5.57
C GLY A 80 -16.99 -4.43 -5.33
N LEU A 81 -15.68 -4.60 -5.07
CA LEU A 81 -15.11 -5.90 -4.74
C LEU A 81 -15.65 -6.46 -3.42
N ALA A 82 -15.84 -5.61 -2.40
CA ALA A 82 -16.44 -6.01 -1.14
C ALA A 82 -17.90 -6.48 -1.30
N LEU A 83 -18.67 -5.83 -2.17
CA LEU A 83 -20.05 -6.21 -2.46
C LEU A 83 -20.15 -7.50 -3.28
N LEU A 84 -19.31 -7.65 -4.31
CA LEU A 84 -19.40 -8.74 -5.29
C LEU A 84 -18.66 -10.01 -4.83
N SER A 85 -17.55 -9.87 -4.09
CA SER A 85 -16.77 -11.00 -3.64
C SER A 85 -16.04 -10.70 -2.32
N PRO A 86 -16.73 -10.88 -1.18
CA PRO A 86 -16.13 -10.68 0.14
C PRO A 86 -14.84 -11.48 0.36
N ARG A 87 -14.78 -12.71 -0.17
CA ARG A 87 -13.59 -13.57 -0.09
C ARG A 87 -12.38 -12.99 -0.84
N MET A 88 -12.59 -12.31 -1.97
CA MET A 88 -11.50 -11.60 -2.66
C MET A 88 -11.18 -10.28 -1.96
N SER A 89 -12.18 -9.61 -1.39
CA SER A 89 -12.01 -8.34 -0.67
C SER A 89 -11.07 -8.45 0.52
N VAL A 90 -11.20 -9.51 1.34
CA VAL A 90 -10.25 -9.76 2.46
C VAL A 90 -8.84 -10.09 1.99
N ASN A 91 -8.67 -10.43 0.71
CA ASN A 91 -7.37 -10.69 0.10
C ASN A 91 -6.84 -9.50 -0.73
N SER A 92 -7.41 -8.30 -0.57
CA SER A 92 -6.98 -7.09 -1.29
C SER A 92 -6.35 -6.04 -0.34
N PRO A 93 -5.08 -5.67 -0.54
CA PRO A 93 -4.42 -4.59 0.22
C PRO A 93 -5.18 -3.25 0.14
N SER A 94 -5.82 -2.97 -0.99
CA SER A 94 -6.66 -1.77 -1.18
C SER A 94 -7.85 -1.72 -0.22
N ASN A 95 -8.49 -2.85 0.06
CA ASN A 95 -9.58 -2.89 1.03
C ASN A 95 -9.10 -2.57 2.46
N TYR A 96 -7.92 -3.08 2.87
CA TYR A 96 -7.33 -2.71 4.17
C TYR A 96 -6.99 -1.21 4.26
N LYS A 97 -6.46 -0.62 3.18
CA LYS A 97 -6.20 0.83 3.10
C LYS A 97 -7.44 1.65 3.39
N TYR A 98 -8.54 1.37 2.71
CA TYR A 98 -9.76 2.17 2.84
C TYR A 98 -10.52 1.87 4.12
N PHE A 99 -10.45 0.63 4.62
CA PHE A 99 -10.95 0.27 5.94
C PHE A 99 -10.24 1.07 7.04
N ALA A 100 -8.91 1.07 7.04
CA ALA A 100 -8.10 1.79 8.04
C ALA A 100 -8.25 3.31 7.92
N ALA A 101 -8.38 3.84 6.70
CA ALA A 101 -8.61 5.27 6.51
C ALA A 101 -9.96 5.71 7.10
N ASN A 102 -11.02 4.89 6.97
CA ASN A 102 -12.37 5.18 7.44
C ASN A 102 -12.80 6.63 7.12
N LYS A 103 -12.70 7.00 5.83
CA LYS A 103 -13.08 8.33 5.32
C LYS A 103 -14.10 8.22 4.18
N PRO A 104 -15.31 8.82 4.32
CA PRO A 104 -15.85 9.37 5.57
C PRO A 104 -16.00 8.29 6.66
N PRO A 105 -15.98 8.66 7.95
CA PRO A 105 -16.10 7.70 9.04
C PRO A 105 -17.48 7.06 9.06
N LEU A 106 -17.51 5.73 9.18
CA LEU A 106 -18.71 4.94 9.40
C LEU A 106 -18.97 4.76 10.91
N PRO A 107 -20.25 4.71 11.36
CA PRO A 107 -20.62 4.53 12.76
C PRO A 107 -20.22 3.16 13.34
#